data_AF-A0A2U1C1D7-F1
#
_entry.id   AF-A0A2U1C1D7-F1
#
_cell.length_a   1.000
_cell.length_b   1.000
_cell.length_c   1.000
_cell.angle_alpha   90.00
_cell.angle_beta   90.00
_cell.angle_gamma   90.00
#
_symmetry.space_group_name_H-M   'P 1'
#
loop_
_entity.id
_entity.type
_entity.pdbx_description
1 polymer ?
#
loop_
_entity_poly.entity_id
_entity_poly.type
_entity_poly.pdbx_seq_one_letter_code
_entity_poly.pdbx_strand_id
1 'polypeptide(L)'
;MSREKNIFEKFPQKWPKGVFARRVGGERGNNDLPSGAKGGEKMDLDRHDEHKQHAFDSFCKKVIRCEAYNAYRAIGRRQDLEIPFSQLPEEAMEALATWDVYPWEYTSFPVGGDVILIKDDRLADALTALPQRFRDILLMYWFLELADREIGERLSLSRRTVNNRRQQAYELLKRLMGGDANE
;
A
#
# COMPACT_ATOMS: atom_id res chain seq x y z
N MET A 1 -5.00 18.72 31.37
CA MET A 1 -4.57 20.11 31.08
C MET A 1 -4.43 20.28 29.58
N SER A 2 -5.21 21.22 29.04
CA SER A 2 -5.43 21.49 27.61
C SER A 2 -4.17 21.83 26.81
N ARG A 3 -4.14 21.39 25.55
CA ARG A 3 -3.43 22.09 24.46
C ARG A 3 -4.36 22.15 23.26
N GLU A 4 -5.18 23.18 23.20
CA GLU A 4 -5.86 23.60 21.97
C GLU A 4 -4.77 24.00 20.95
N LYS A 5 -4.62 23.20 19.89
CA LYS A 5 -3.78 23.57 18.76
C LYS A 5 -4.58 24.53 17.89
N ASN A 6 -4.21 25.81 17.91
CA ASN A 6 -4.73 26.81 16.99
C ASN A 6 -4.42 26.39 15.55
N ILE A 7 -5.45 26.03 14.77
CA ILE A 7 -5.35 25.58 13.37
C ILE A 7 -5.31 26.76 12.39
N PHE A 8 -5.45 27.99 12.90
CA PHE A 8 -5.23 29.19 12.10
C PHE A 8 -3.77 29.63 12.22
N GLU A 9 -2.96 29.26 11.21
CA GLU A 9 -1.69 29.94 10.96
C GLU A 9 -1.95 31.43 10.72
N LYS A 10 -1.22 32.28 11.45
CA LYS A 10 -1.28 33.72 11.29
C LYS A 10 -0.82 34.09 9.89
N PHE A 11 -1.76 34.50 9.04
CA PHE A 11 -1.43 34.99 7.70
C PHE A 11 -0.59 36.28 7.81
N PRO A 12 0.52 36.40 7.05
CA PRO A 12 1.33 37.60 7.02
C PRO A 12 0.53 38.76 6.42
N GLN A 13 0.65 39.93 7.05
CA GLN A 13 -0.08 41.16 6.75
C GLN A 13 0.27 41.83 5.40
N LYS A 14 1.06 41.15 4.56
CA LYS A 14 1.70 41.72 3.37
C LYS A 14 1.39 40.83 2.17
N TRP A 15 0.17 40.92 1.66
CA TRP A 15 -0.10 40.45 0.30
C TRP A 15 0.48 41.48 -0.69
N PRO A 16 1.21 41.06 -1.74
CA PRO A 16 1.59 41.97 -2.80
C PRO A 16 0.31 42.46 -3.48
N LYS A 17 0.07 43.78 -3.44
CA LYS A 17 -1.01 44.41 -4.19
C LYS A 17 -0.65 44.34 -5.68
N GLY A 18 -1.01 43.23 -6.32
CA GLY A 18 -1.02 43.13 -7.78
C GLY A 18 -1.99 44.17 -8.34
N VAL A 19 -1.57 44.87 -9.39
CA VAL A 19 -2.37 45.87 -10.11
C VAL A 19 -3.50 45.13 -10.83
N PHE A 20 -4.60 44.85 -10.14
CA PHE A 20 -5.81 44.35 -10.76
C PHE A 20 -6.37 45.44 -11.67
N ALA A 21 -6.31 45.17 -12.97
CA ALA A 21 -7.12 45.69 -14.07
C ALA A 21 -7.51 47.19 -14.07
N ARG A 22 -7.15 47.85 -15.17
CA ARG A 22 -7.59 49.18 -15.60
C ARG A 22 -9.04 49.49 -15.20
N ARG A 23 -9.23 50.57 -14.45
CA ARG A 23 -10.54 51.06 -14.03
C ARG A 23 -11.33 51.51 -15.27
N VAL A 24 -12.46 50.88 -15.55
CA VAL A 24 -13.45 51.38 -16.51
C VAL A 24 -14.22 52.49 -15.79
N GLY A 25 -13.94 53.74 -16.16
CA GLY A 25 -14.60 54.92 -15.58
C GLY A 25 -15.97 55.17 -16.22
N GLY A 26 -17.00 55.34 -15.39
CA GLY A 26 -18.25 55.99 -15.81
C GLY A 26 -18.09 57.51 -15.82
N GLU A 27 -18.77 58.18 -16.75
CA GLU A 27 -18.67 59.61 -17.11
C GLU A 27 -19.19 60.62 -16.06
N ARG A 28 -19.12 60.35 -14.75
CA ARG A 28 -19.62 61.31 -13.74
C ARG A 28 -18.67 61.47 -12.55
N GLY A 29 -18.16 62.70 -12.39
CA GLY A 29 -17.69 63.23 -11.11
C GLY A 29 -16.25 63.75 -11.14
N ASN A 30 -16.08 65.04 -10.83
CA ASN A 30 -14.79 65.70 -10.56
C ASN A 30 -14.05 65.01 -9.41
N ASN A 31 -12.74 64.80 -9.55
CA ASN A 31 -11.87 64.24 -8.51
C ASN A 31 -11.04 65.35 -7.85
N ASP A 32 -11.61 66.01 -6.85
CA ASP A 32 -10.83 66.84 -5.92
C ASP A 32 -10.81 66.15 -4.55
N LEU A 33 -9.79 65.32 -4.30
CA LEU A 33 -9.49 64.80 -2.96
C LEU A 33 -8.06 65.18 -2.55
N PRO A 34 -7.86 65.78 -1.36
CA PRO A 34 -6.53 66.10 -0.86
C PRO A 34 -5.74 64.83 -0.52
N SER A 35 -4.42 64.93 -0.71
CA SER A 35 -3.42 63.89 -0.45
C SER A 35 -3.47 63.40 1.00
N GLY A 36 -3.93 62.17 1.24
CA GLY A 36 -3.90 61.53 2.57
C GLY A 36 -5.13 60.72 2.99
N ALA A 37 -6.23 60.73 2.22
CA ALA A 37 -7.42 59.96 2.56
C ALA A 37 -7.24 58.46 2.26
N LYS A 38 -7.37 57.61 3.29
CA LYS A 38 -7.49 56.15 3.11
C LYS A 38 -8.70 55.88 2.22
N GLY A 39 -8.44 55.30 1.04
CA GLY A 39 -9.47 54.96 0.06
C GLY A 39 -10.44 53.93 0.59
N GLY A 40 -11.55 54.43 1.10
CA GLY A 40 -12.83 53.76 1.21
C GLY A 40 -13.85 54.87 1.07
N GLU A 41 -14.66 54.84 0.01
CA GLU A 41 -15.83 55.72 -0.06
C GLU A 41 -16.64 55.47 1.22
N LYS A 42 -16.91 56.52 2.00
CA LYS A 42 -17.98 56.47 2.99
C LYS A 42 -19.28 56.42 2.19
N MET A 43 -19.69 55.22 1.79
CA MET A 43 -21.08 54.99 1.44
C MET A 43 -21.84 55.08 2.76
N ASP A 44 -22.60 56.15 2.95
CA ASP A 44 -23.78 56.07 3.82
C ASP A 44 -24.72 55.08 3.13
N LEU A 45 -24.53 53.79 3.43
CA LEU A 45 -25.34 52.73 2.87
C LEU A 45 -26.76 52.97 3.38
N ASP A 46 -27.72 53.04 2.46
CA ASP A 46 -29.11 52.97 2.83
C ASP A 46 -29.31 51.70 3.68
N ARG A 47 -30.20 51.73 4.69
CA ARG A 47 -30.46 50.57 5.59
C ARG A 47 -30.72 49.28 4.80
N HIS A 48 -31.21 49.43 3.58
CA HIS A 48 -31.44 48.37 2.61
C HIS A 48 -30.14 47.64 2.18
N ASP A 49 -29.05 48.36 1.92
CA ASP A 49 -27.79 47.76 1.47
C ASP A 49 -26.99 47.14 2.62
N GLU A 50 -27.06 47.71 3.83
CA GLU A 50 -26.55 47.06 5.04
C GLU A 50 -27.27 45.73 5.31
N HIS A 51 -28.59 45.71 5.16
CA HIS A 51 -29.38 44.49 5.29
C HIS A 51 -28.96 43.40 4.30
N LYS A 52 -28.68 43.77 3.04
CA LYS A 52 -28.16 42.83 2.02
C LYS A 52 -26.79 42.26 2.41
N GLN A 53 -25.88 43.11 2.89
CA GLN A 53 -24.56 42.68 3.34
C GLN A 53 -24.65 41.70 4.50
N HIS A 54 -25.48 42.00 5.51
CA HIS A 54 -25.68 41.11 6.66
C HIS A 54 -26.35 39.79 6.28
N ALA A 55 -27.31 39.80 5.36
CA ALA A 55 -27.94 38.58 4.86
C ALA A 55 -26.95 37.68 4.13
N PHE A 56 -26.11 38.26 3.27
CA PHE A 56 -25.06 37.54 2.56
C PHE A 56 -23.99 36.99 3.50
N ASP A 57 -23.50 37.80 4.44
CA ASP A 57 -22.52 37.38 5.45
C ASP A 57 -23.04 36.23 6.32
N SER A 58 -24.30 36.33 6.79
CA SER A 58 -24.96 35.26 7.53
C SER A 58 -25.09 33.98 6.71
N PHE A 59 -25.44 34.10 5.43
CA PHE A 59 -25.48 32.97 4.50
C PHE A 59 -24.11 32.30 4.34
N CYS A 60 -23.06 33.06 4.05
CA CYS A 60 -21.70 32.55 3.91
C CYS A 60 -21.22 31.85 5.18
N LYS A 61 -21.44 32.46 6.36
CA LYS A 61 -21.10 31.86 7.66
C LYS A 61 -21.84 30.54 7.89
N LYS A 62 -23.13 30.48 7.53
CA LYS A 62 -23.93 29.26 7.63
C LYS A 62 -23.40 28.16 6.72
N VAL A 63 -23.11 28.46 5.46
CA VAL A 63 -22.57 27.50 4.50
C VAL A 63 -21.24 26.94 5.00
N ILE A 64 -20.30 27.79 5.41
CA ILE A 64 -18.99 27.34 5.94
C ILE A 64 -19.17 26.42 7.15
N ARG A 65 -20.06 26.76 8.08
CA ARG A 65 -20.35 25.94 9.27
C ARG A 65 -20.96 24.59 8.89
N CYS A 66 -21.93 24.58 7.97
CA CYS A 66 -22.58 23.35 7.51
C CYS A 66 -21.60 22.43 6.79
N GLU A 67 -20.74 22.98 5.92
CA GLU A 67 -19.74 22.18 5.20
C GLU A 67 -18.67 21.63 6.13
N ALA A 68 -18.21 22.41 7.12
CA ALA A 68 -17.31 21.89 8.15
C ALA A 68 -17.94 20.70 8.90
N TYR A 69 -19.22 20.80 9.26
CA TYR A 69 -19.94 19.73 9.92
C TYR A 69 -20.15 18.50 9.03
N ASN A 70 -20.44 18.70 7.74
CA ASN A 70 -20.51 17.63 6.76
C ASN A 70 -19.17 16.88 6.63
N ALA A 71 -18.06 17.62 6.59
CA ALA A 71 -16.72 17.06 6.56
C ALA A 71 -16.41 16.22 7.81
N TYR A 72 -16.70 16.75 9.01
CA TYR A 72 -16.52 15.99 10.25
C TYR A 72 -17.37 14.72 10.29
N ARG A 73 -18.63 14.77 9.84
CA ARG A 73 -19.45 13.56 9.72
C ARG A 73 -18.88 12.55 8.73
N ALA A 74 -18.32 13.01 7.61
CA ALA A 74 -17.70 12.13 6.62
C ALA A 74 -16.44 11.45 7.18
N ILE A 75 -15.62 12.18 7.93
CA ILE A 75 -14.46 11.63 8.64
C ILE A 75 -14.91 10.58 9.66
N GLY A 76 -15.93 10.85 10.47
CA GLY A 76 -16.46 9.89 11.44
C GLY A 76 -16.94 8.59 10.79
N ARG A 77 -17.72 8.67 9.71
CA ARG A 77 -18.14 7.46 8.96
C ARG A 77 -16.98 6.62 8.44
N ARG A 78 -15.87 7.26 8.04
CA ARG A 78 -14.67 6.53 7.61
C ARG A 78 -13.97 5.90 8.79
N GLN A 79 -13.83 6.61 9.91
CA GLN A 79 -13.20 6.08 11.13
C GLN A 79 -13.95 4.87 11.71
N ASP A 80 -15.28 4.79 11.54
CA ASP A 80 -16.06 3.62 11.97
C ASP A 80 -15.81 2.37 11.10
N LEU A 81 -15.25 2.55 9.90
CA LEU A 81 -15.05 1.48 8.90
C LEU A 81 -13.56 1.19 8.61
N GLU A 82 -12.67 2.14 8.90
CA GLU A 82 -11.26 2.12 8.51
C GLU A 82 -10.36 2.24 9.74
N ILE A 83 -9.29 1.44 9.76
CA ILE A 83 -8.22 1.54 10.76
C ILE A 83 -7.01 2.17 10.07
N PRO A 84 -6.39 3.23 10.62
CA PRO A 84 -5.19 3.79 10.03
C PRO A 84 -4.04 2.79 10.11
N PHE A 85 -3.17 2.79 9.09
CA PHE A 85 -2.06 1.83 9.01
C PHE A 85 -1.14 1.84 10.26
N SER A 86 -0.97 2.99 10.92
CA SER A 86 -0.20 3.12 12.15
C SER A 86 -0.82 2.45 13.38
N GLN A 87 -2.10 2.06 13.31
CA GLN A 87 -2.84 1.38 14.38
C GLN A 87 -3.22 -0.05 13.98
N LEU A 88 -2.72 -0.53 12.83
CA LEU A 88 -2.95 -1.89 12.38
C LEU A 88 -2.22 -2.85 13.34
N PRO A 89 -2.86 -3.93 13.83
CA PRO A 89 -2.15 -4.93 14.62
C PRO A 89 -1.10 -5.64 13.76
N GLU A 90 0.01 -6.06 14.39
CA GLU A 90 1.13 -6.72 13.71
C GLU A 90 0.65 -7.95 12.92
N GLU A 91 -0.25 -8.74 13.48
CA GLU A 91 -0.86 -9.92 12.84
C GLU A 91 -1.52 -9.58 11.50
N ALA A 92 -2.22 -8.43 11.44
CA ALA A 92 -2.84 -7.98 10.19
C ALA A 92 -1.79 -7.40 9.23
N MET A 93 -0.72 -6.81 9.75
CA MET A 93 0.39 -6.32 8.93
C MET A 93 1.10 -7.51 8.27
N GLU A 94 1.39 -8.56 9.01
CA GLU A 94 1.99 -9.80 8.51
C GLU A 94 1.09 -10.48 7.45
N ALA A 95 -0.22 -10.54 7.69
CA ALA A 95 -1.16 -11.11 6.72
C ALA A 95 -1.26 -10.31 5.40
N LEU A 96 -1.06 -8.99 5.47
CA LEU A 96 -1.03 -8.10 4.30
C LEU A 96 0.37 -7.98 3.67
N ALA A 97 1.41 -8.37 4.40
CA ALA A 97 2.78 -8.27 3.96
C ALA A 97 3.03 -9.23 2.79
N THR A 98 3.75 -8.74 1.78
CA THR A 98 4.34 -9.57 0.75
C THR A 98 5.84 -9.44 0.88
N TRP A 99 6.53 -10.56 1.00
CA TRP A 99 7.99 -10.60 1.05
C TRP A 99 8.52 -10.84 -0.36
N ASP A 100 9.58 -10.10 -0.71
CA ASP A 100 10.31 -10.38 -1.94
C ASP A 100 10.91 -11.78 -1.87
N VAL A 101 10.77 -12.53 -2.97
CA VAL A 101 11.33 -13.86 -3.11
C VAL A 101 12.62 -13.75 -3.89
N TYR A 102 13.75 -13.91 -3.21
CA TYR A 102 15.06 -13.74 -3.85
C TYR A 102 15.66 -15.08 -4.31
N PRO A 103 16.27 -15.15 -5.51
CA PRO A 103 16.84 -16.40 -6.03
C PRO A 103 17.93 -17.05 -5.16
N TRP A 104 18.63 -16.28 -4.33
CA TRP A 104 19.68 -16.80 -3.42
C TRP A 104 19.13 -17.41 -2.13
N GLU A 105 17.83 -17.25 -1.85
CA GLU A 105 17.15 -17.96 -0.75
C GLU A 105 16.83 -19.42 -1.13
N TYR A 106 17.16 -19.84 -2.35
CA TYR A 106 16.80 -21.16 -2.87
C TYR A 106 18.05 -21.93 -3.29
N THR A 107 18.04 -23.22 -2.97
CA THR A 107 18.98 -24.18 -3.54
C THR A 107 18.39 -24.75 -4.83
N SER A 108 19.15 -24.71 -5.92
CA SER A 108 18.70 -25.16 -7.24
C SER A 108 19.14 -26.59 -7.55
N PHE A 109 18.22 -27.37 -8.11
CA PHE A 109 18.45 -28.74 -8.54
C PHE A 109 18.06 -28.91 -10.02
N PRO A 110 19.03 -29.01 -10.94
CA PRO A 110 18.75 -29.30 -12.34
C PRO A 110 18.38 -30.78 -12.51
N VAL A 111 17.18 -31.06 -13.02
CA VAL A 111 16.65 -32.42 -13.17
C VAL A 111 15.86 -32.53 -14.47
N GLY A 112 16.28 -33.42 -15.38
CA GLY A 112 15.50 -33.74 -16.59
C GLY A 112 15.27 -32.57 -17.57
N GLY A 113 16.09 -31.52 -17.52
CA GLY A 113 15.93 -30.29 -18.31
C GLY A 113 15.22 -29.15 -17.57
N ASP A 114 14.62 -29.44 -16.41
CA ASP A 114 13.96 -28.48 -15.54
C ASP A 114 14.88 -28.08 -14.37
N VAL A 115 14.59 -26.94 -13.72
CA VAL A 115 15.31 -26.48 -12.52
C VAL A 115 14.32 -26.35 -11.37
N ILE A 116 14.51 -27.15 -10.33
CA ILE A 116 13.68 -27.12 -9.13
C ILE A 116 14.37 -26.26 -8.07
N LEU A 117 13.63 -25.34 -7.46
CA LEU A 117 14.11 -24.43 -6.43
C LEU A 117 13.55 -24.84 -5.06
N ILE A 118 14.42 -25.04 -4.08
CA ILE A 118 14.05 -25.46 -2.73
C ILE A 118 14.47 -24.39 -1.74
N LYS A 119 13.50 -23.85 -1.00
CA LYS A 119 13.72 -22.81 0.03
C LYS A 119 14.20 -23.37 1.36
N ASP A 120 13.74 -24.56 1.73
CA ASP A 120 14.07 -25.17 3.02
C ASP A 120 15.50 -25.71 2.99
N ASP A 121 16.40 -25.06 3.74
CA ASP A 121 17.82 -25.40 3.80
C ASP A 121 18.05 -26.84 4.28
N ARG A 122 17.27 -27.30 5.27
CA ARG A 122 17.40 -28.66 5.83
C ARG A 122 17.04 -29.72 4.80
N LEU A 123 15.97 -29.49 4.03
CA LEU A 123 15.57 -30.36 2.94
C LEU A 123 16.59 -30.29 1.79
N ALA A 124 17.08 -29.11 1.45
CA ALA A 124 18.09 -28.92 0.42
C ALA A 124 19.39 -29.66 0.75
N ASP A 125 19.87 -29.59 1.99
CA ASP A 125 21.04 -30.32 2.47
C ASP A 125 20.83 -31.83 2.39
N ALA A 126 19.67 -32.32 2.84
CA ALA A 126 19.34 -33.75 2.79
C ALA A 126 19.25 -34.26 1.34
N LEU A 127 18.67 -33.48 0.43
CA LEU A 127 18.64 -33.81 -1.00
C LEU A 127 20.02 -33.74 -1.66
N THR A 128 20.88 -32.83 -1.22
CA THR A 128 22.27 -32.72 -1.69
C THR A 128 23.09 -33.94 -1.28
N ALA A 129 22.88 -34.46 -0.07
CA ALA A 129 23.51 -35.69 0.41
C ALA A 129 22.98 -36.96 -0.27
N LEU A 130 21.79 -36.90 -0.88
CA LEU A 130 21.17 -38.03 -1.55
C LEU A 130 21.88 -38.35 -2.88
N PRO A 131 22.15 -39.63 -3.20
CA PRO A 131 22.73 -39.99 -4.50
C PRO A 131 21.87 -39.48 -5.66
N GLN A 132 22.50 -38.88 -6.68
CA GLN A 132 21.81 -38.23 -7.81
C GLN A 132 20.72 -39.10 -8.44
N ARG A 133 21.00 -40.39 -8.68
CA ARG A 133 20.04 -41.36 -9.25
C ARG A 133 18.73 -41.51 -8.45
N PHE A 134 18.76 -41.24 -7.15
CA PHE A 134 17.62 -41.30 -6.24
C PHE A 134 16.96 -39.93 -6.12
N ARG A 135 17.79 -38.89 -5.98
CA ARG A 135 17.37 -37.50 -5.94
C ARG A 135 16.55 -37.11 -7.16
N ASP A 136 17.05 -37.41 -8.36
CA ASP A 136 16.41 -37.00 -9.61
C ASP A 136 15.04 -37.68 -9.77
N ILE A 137 14.91 -38.96 -9.40
CA ILE A 137 13.62 -39.67 -9.41
C ILE A 137 12.64 -39.06 -8.39
N LEU A 138 13.11 -38.76 -7.18
CA LEU A 138 12.28 -38.18 -6.12
C LEU A 138 11.80 -36.78 -6.50
N LEU A 139 12.69 -35.97 -7.06
CA LEU A 139 12.40 -34.63 -7.54
C LEU A 139 11.42 -34.65 -8.73
N MET A 140 11.63 -35.52 -9.71
CA MET A 140 10.70 -35.69 -10.83
C MET A 140 9.30 -36.13 -10.36
N TYR A 141 9.21 -37.03 -9.37
CA TYR A 141 7.93 -37.53 -8.88
C TYR A 141 7.16 -36.49 -8.07
N TRP A 142 7.81 -35.81 -7.13
CA TRP A 142 7.14 -34.90 -6.20
C TRP A 142 6.97 -33.47 -6.73
N PHE A 143 7.95 -32.94 -7.46
CA PHE A 143 7.94 -31.53 -7.89
C PHE A 143 7.53 -31.35 -9.36
N LEU A 144 7.79 -32.34 -10.21
CA LEU A 144 7.35 -32.31 -11.61
C LEU A 144 6.06 -33.13 -11.85
N GLU A 145 5.50 -33.71 -10.78
CA GLU A 145 4.27 -34.54 -10.79
C GLU A 145 4.28 -35.68 -11.84
N LEU A 146 5.48 -36.17 -12.20
CA LEU A 146 5.61 -37.22 -13.20
C LEU A 146 5.31 -38.60 -12.61
N ALA A 147 4.56 -39.40 -13.37
CA ALA A 147 4.31 -40.78 -12.99
C ALA A 147 5.57 -41.65 -13.16
N ASP A 148 5.68 -42.74 -12.39
CA ASP A 148 6.81 -43.70 -12.48
C ASP A 148 7.07 -44.21 -13.91
N ARG A 149 6.03 -44.24 -14.77
CA ARG A 149 6.15 -44.58 -16.19
C ARG A 149 6.90 -43.50 -16.96
N GLU A 150 6.49 -42.23 -16.84
CA GLU A 150 7.06 -41.08 -17.55
C GLU A 150 8.51 -40.83 -17.11
N ILE A 151 8.79 -40.99 -15.81
CA ILE A 151 10.14 -40.97 -15.26
C ILE A 151 10.99 -42.09 -15.87
N GLY A 152 10.40 -43.29 -16.00
CA GLY A 152 11.05 -44.43 -16.66
C GLY A 152 11.40 -44.13 -18.11
N GLU A 153 10.49 -43.52 -18.86
CA GLU A 153 10.73 -43.11 -20.24
C GLU A 153 11.85 -42.05 -20.32
N ARG A 154 11.84 -41.02 -19.48
CA ARG A 154 12.88 -39.97 -19.44
C ARG A 154 14.26 -40.50 -19.08
N LEU A 155 14.34 -41.45 -18.14
CA LEU A 155 15.61 -42.00 -17.64
C LEU A 155 16.02 -43.31 -18.33
N SER A 156 15.26 -43.78 -19.32
CA SER A 156 15.45 -45.09 -19.95
C SER A 156 15.48 -46.26 -18.95
N LEU A 157 14.57 -46.23 -17.97
CA LEU A 157 14.42 -47.22 -16.91
C LEU A 157 13.05 -47.91 -16.99
N SER A 158 12.97 -49.15 -16.53
CA SER A 158 11.67 -49.80 -16.33
C SER A 158 10.90 -49.16 -15.18
N ARG A 159 9.57 -49.06 -15.31
CA ARG A 159 8.67 -48.57 -14.24
C ARG A 159 8.95 -49.22 -12.89
N ARG A 160 9.23 -50.54 -12.86
CA ARG A 160 9.55 -51.28 -11.63
C ARG A 160 10.85 -50.78 -10.98
N THR A 161 11.86 -50.46 -11.78
CA THR A 161 13.12 -49.91 -11.29
C THR A 161 12.92 -48.53 -10.70
N VAL A 162 12.13 -47.67 -11.37
CA VAL A 162 11.79 -46.34 -10.86
C VAL A 162 11.10 -46.43 -9.52
N ASN A 163 10.05 -47.24 -9.40
CA ASN A 163 9.32 -47.42 -8.14
C ASN A 163 10.23 -47.88 -6.99
N ASN A 164 11.10 -48.88 -7.24
CA ASN A 164 12.05 -49.35 -6.23
C ASN A 164 13.03 -48.26 -5.81
N ARG A 165 13.59 -47.51 -6.78
CA ARG A 165 14.52 -46.41 -6.51
C ARG A 165 13.85 -45.26 -5.78
N ARG A 166 12.58 -44.97 -6.09
CA ARG A 166 11.77 -43.95 -5.42
C ARG A 166 11.52 -44.32 -3.95
N GLN A 167 11.16 -45.58 -3.66
CA GLN A 167 11.01 -46.06 -2.29
C GLN A 167 12.33 -45.99 -1.51
N GLN A 168 13.44 -46.42 -2.10
CA GLN A 168 14.77 -46.30 -1.49
C GLN A 168 15.18 -44.85 -1.26
N ALA A 169 14.89 -43.97 -2.21
CA ALA A 169 15.15 -42.53 -2.10
C ALA A 169 14.39 -41.93 -0.92
N TYR A 170 13.11 -42.28 -0.76
CA TYR A 170 12.28 -41.82 0.33
C TYR A 170 12.80 -42.27 1.71
N GLU A 171 13.12 -43.56 1.86
CA GLU A 171 13.68 -44.09 3.10
C GLU A 171 15.01 -43.43 3.48
N LEU A 172 15.87 -43.20 2.48
CA LEU A 172 17.16 -42.56 2.72
C LEU A 172 16.99 -41.07 3.05
N LEU A 173 16.06 -40.37 2.39
CA LEU A 173 15.73 -38.98 2.70
C LEU A 173 15.16 -38.84 4.12
N LYS A 174 14.26 -39.75 4.53
CA LYS A 174 13.72 -39.80 5.90
C LYS A 174 14.85 -39.90 6.93
N ARG A 175 15.81 -40.81 6.71
CA ARG A 175 16.99 -40.97 7.58
C ARG A 175 17.87 -39.74 7.61
N LEU A 176 18.15 -39.13 6.46
CA LEU A 176 18.99 -37.93 6.36
C LEU A 176 18.36 -36.72 7.04
N MET A 177 17.03 -36.61 7.00
CA MET A 177 16.31 -35.57 7.72
C MET A 177 16.17 -35.85 9.23
N GLY A 178 16.73 -36.93 9.77
CA GLY A 178 16.61 -37.27 11.18
C GLY A 178 15.21 -37.73 11.59
N GLY A 179 14.40 -38.21 10.65
CA GLY A 179 13.17 -38.92 10.96
C GLY A 179 13.53 -40.34 11.41
N ASP A 180 13.36 -40.63 12.69
CA ASP A 180 13.64 -41.96 13.22
C ASP A 180 12.89 -43.03 12.41
N ALA A 181 13.62 -44.08 12.04
CA ALA A 181 13.12 -45.17 11.23
C ALA A 181 12.16 -46.12 11.99
N ASN A 182 11.62 -45.71 13.14
CA ASN A 182 10.74 -46.51 14.00
C ASN A 182 9.70 -45.62 14.70
N GLU A 183 8.62 -45.30 14.01
CA GLU A 183 7.28 -45.10 14.58
C GLU A 183 6.24 -45.57 13.55
#